data_AF-A0A662QZ35-F1
#
_entry.id   AF-A0A662QZ35-F1
#
_cell.length_a   1.000
_cell.length_b   1.000
_cell.length_c   1.000
_cell.angle_alpha   90.00
_cell.angle_beta   90.00
_cell.angle_gamma   90.00
#
_symmetry.space_group_name_H-M   'P 1'
#
loop_
_entity.id
_entity.type
_entity.pdbx_description
1 polymer ?
#
loop_
_entity_poly.entity_id
_entity_poly.type
_entity_poly.pdbx_seq_one_letter_code
_entity_poly.pdbx_strand_id
1 'polypeptide(L)'
;MELDTGDDYGVFEIKSFSYTVPAALAGVGPFSTVAAGTTVDCLVMQNSESITLDVGDDQKLYDDMYFYRADDDNAFRFYVYKTVTIAGAVPAEEEVAPAEEEVAPAEEVPAEEVPAEENVTAPAEEEEEKAPGFEALFAIAGLLAVAYLVIRRRE
;
A
#
# COMPACT_ATOMS: atom_id res chain seq x y z
N MET A 1 -12.29 18.11 23.78
CA MET A 1 -11.29 18.60 22.82
C MET A 1 -12.02 19.58 21.94
N GLU A 2 -11.56 20.82 21.92
CA GLU A 2 -12.09 21.85 21.01
C GLU A 2 -11.22 21.85 19.75
N LEU A 3 -11.83 22.15 18.60
CA LEU A 3 -11.17 22.24 17.30
C LEU A 3 -11.37 23.67 16.83
N ASP A 4 -10.29 24.35 16.50
CA ASP A 4 -10.30 25.74 16.06
C ASP A 4 -9.76 25.87 14.63
N THR A 5 -10.17 26.94 13.95
CA THR A 5 -9.63 27.26 12.62
C THR A 5 -8.18 27.73 12.77
N GLY A 6 -7.28 27.16 11.97
CA GLY A 6 -5.83 27.36 12.08
C GLY A 6 -5.12 26.28 12.90
N ASP A 7 -5.83 25.31 13.49
CA ASP A 7 -5.19 24.18 14.15
C ASP A 7 -4.54 23.24 13.13
N ASP A 8 -3.33 22.77 13.46
CA ASP A 8 -2.56 21.83 12.65
C ASP A 8 -2.81 20.37 13.05
N TYR A 9 -3.11 19.56 12.04
CA TYR A 9 -3.32 18.12 12.10
C TYR A 9 -2.36 17.43 11.15
N GLY A 10 -1.12 17.28 11.63
CA GLY A 10 -0.03 16.69 10.85
C GLY A 10 0.33 17.60 9.70
N VAL A 11 0.10 17.16 8.47
CA VAL A 11 0.35 17.95 7.26
C VAL A 11 -0.83 18.84 6.84
N PHE A 12 -1.94 18.85 7.57
CA PHE A 12 -3.13 19.63 7.22
C PHE A 12 -3.47 20.67 8.28
N GLU A 13 -3.91 21.85 7.85
CA GLU A 13 -4.45 22.91 8.71
C GLU A 13 -5.97 22.97 8.58
N ILE A 14 -6.70 23.16 9.68
CA ILE A 14 -8.15 23.40 9.67
C ILE A 14 -8.43 24.77 9.05
N LYS A 15 -9.16 24.79 7.92
CA LYS A 15 -9.53 26.03 7.22
C LYS A 15 -10.95 26.51 7.52
N SER A 16 -11.89 25.59 7.73
CA SER A 16 -13.27 25.95 8.06
C SER A 16 -14.08 24.75 8.57
N PHE A 17 -15.21 25.05 9.19
CA PHE A 17 -16.24 24.06 9.57
C PHE A 17 -17.45 24.06 8.62
N SER A 18 -17.31 24.71 7.46
CA SER A 18 -18.33 24.76 6.42
C SER A 18 -17.68 24.76 5.03
N TYR A 19 -18.34 24.12 4.07
CA TYR A 19 -17.93 24.11 2.67
C TYR A 19 -19.09 24.47 1.76
N THR A 20 -18.87 25.39 0.83
CA THR A 20 -19.84 25.72 -0.22
C THR A 20 -19.55 24.87 -1.43
N VAL A 21 -20.47 23.96 -1.77
CA VAL A 21 -20.27 22.99 -2.85
C VAL A 21 -20.17 23.70 -4.20
N PRO A 22 -19.03 23.65 -4.90
CA PRO A 22 -18.91 24.21 -6.24
C PRO A 22 -19.67 23.36 -7.25
N ALA A 23 -20.05 23.94 -8.39
CA ALA A 23 -20.78 23.22 -9.43
C ALA A 23 -20.06 21.94 -9.93
N ALA A 24 -18.72 21.92 -9.88
CA ALA A 24 -17.92 20.77 -10.28
C ALA A 24 -18.05 19.54 -9.35
N LEU A 25 -18.47 19.76 -8.09
CA LEU A 25 -18.63 18.70 -7.10
C LEU A 25 -20.10 18.38 -6.80
N ALA A 26 -21.03 19.25 -7.19
CA ALA A 26 -22.46 19.00 -6.99
C ALA A 26 -22.90 17.73 -7.73
N GLY A 27 -23.55 16.80 -7.01
CA GLY A 27 -23.96 15.52 -7.58
C GLY A 27 -22.86 14.46 -7.66
N VAL A 28 -21.67 14.70 -7.09
CA VAL A 28 -20.53 13.77 -7.14
C VAL A 28 -20.08 13.34 -5.74
N GLY A 29 -19.78 12.06 -5.58
CA GLY A 29 -19.19 11.50 -4.36
C GLY A 29 -19.98 11.84 -3.09
N PRO A 30 -19.35 12.42 -2.06
CA PRO A 30 -20.04 12.78 -0.81
C PRO A 30 -21.09 13.89 -1.00
N PHE A 31 -21.06 14.62 -2.11
CA PHE A 31 -22.01 15.68 -2.45
C PHE A 31 -23.05 15.21 -3.50
N SER A 32 -23.23 13.90 -3.66
CA SER A 32 -24.14 13.30 -4.67
C SER A 32 -25.59 13.78 -4.60
N THR A 33 -26.05 14.24 -3.44
CA THR A 33 -27.40 14.77 -3.21
C THR A 33 -27.44 16.26 -2.94
N VAL A 34 -26.30 16.96 -3.05
CA VAL A 34 -26.16 18.37 -2.68
C VAL A 34 -26.10 19.23 -3.93
N ALA A 35 -26.94 20.26 -3.99
CA ALA A 35 -26.96 21.22 -5.09
C ALA A 35 -25.77 22.20 -4.99
N ALA A 36 -25.28 22.65 -6.15
CA ALA A 36 -24.24 23.67 -6.23
C ALA A 36 -24.64 24.95 -5.48
N GLY A 37 -23.68 25.57 -4.79
CA GLY A 37 -23.89 26.77 -3.98
C GLY A 37 -24.52 26.52 -2.61
N THR A 38 -24.92 25.28 -2.30
CA THR A 38 -25.33 24.91 -0.95
C THR A 38 -24.10 24.87 -0.04
N THR A 39 -24.17 25.56 1.09
CA THR A 39 -23.18 25.45 2.16
C THR A 39 -23.57 24.29 3.06
N VAL A 40 -22.62 23.40 3.32
CA VAL A 40 -22.79 22.25 4.21
C VAL A 40 -21.83 22.34 5.39
N ASP A 41 -22.26 21.83 6.54
CA ASP A 41 -21.42 21.72 7.73
C ASP A 41 -20.44 20.55 7.56
N CYS A 42 -19.16 20.87 7.43
CA CYS A 42 -18.11 19.87 7.30
C CYS A 42 -16.76 20.44 7.73
N LEU A 43 -15.91 19.60 8.31
CA LEU A 43 -14.54 19.95 8.61
C LEU A 43 -13.72 19.99 7.31
N VAL A 44 -13.20 21.17 6.97
CA VAL A 44 -12.31 21.37 5.82
C VAL A 44 -10.89 21.54 6.33
N MET A 45 -10.03 20.62 5.94
CA MET A 45 -8.59 20.68 6.21
C MET A 45 -7.83 20.74 4.90
N GLN A 46 -6.74 21.50 4.86
CA GLN A 46 -5.93 21.68 3.65
C GLN A 46 -4.45 21.72 3.97
N ASN A 47 -3.64 21.23 3.05
CA ASN A 47 -2.19 21.34 3.10
C ASN A 47 -1.76 22.56 2.25
N SER A 48 -0.81 23.36 2.75
CA SER A 48 -0.29 24.57 2.07
C SER A 48 1.00 24.34 1.26
N GLU A 49 1.61 23.17 1.39
CA GLU A 49 2.88 22.77 0.79
C GLU A 49 2.70 21.58 -0.17
N SER A 50 3.77 21.21 -0.87
CA SER A 50 3.76 20.00 -1.70
C SER A 50 4.07 18.78 -0.84
N ILE A 51 3.29 17.72 -1.01
CA ILE A 51 3.62 16.39 -0.46
C ILE A 51 4.35 15.61 -1.55
N THR A 52 5.60 15.23 -1.30
CA THR A 52 6.36 14.33 -2.16
C THR A 52 5.97 12.90 -1.85
N LEU A 53 5.73 12.09 -2.88
CA LEU A 53 5.45 10.66 -2.74
C LEU A 53 6.60 9.89 -3.38
N ASP A 54 7.51 9.39 -2.55
CA ASP A 54 8.65 8.60 -2.98
C ASP A 54 8.26 7.16 -3.27
N VAL A 55 8.96 6.53 -4.22
CA VAL A 55 8.63 5.17 -4.67
C VAL A 55 8.86 4.18 -3.54
N GLY A 56 7.86 3.35 -3.23
CA GLY A 56 7.97 2.33 -2.20
C GLY A 56 8.03 2.87 -0.77
N ASP A 57 7.61 4.13 -0.57
CA ASP A 57 7.73 4.82 0.72
C ASP A 57 6.37 5.21 1.32
N ASP A 58 6.37 5.29 2.65
CA ASP A 58 5.26 5.68 3.50
C ASP A 58 5.35 7.17 3.86
N GLN A 59 4.58 7.99 3.16
CA GLN A 59 4.49 9.41 3.45
C GLN A 59 3.42 9.66 4.52
N LYS A 60 3.88 9.97 5.74
CA LYS A 60 3.02 10.28 6.89
C LYS A 60 2.16 11.53 6.64
N LEU A 61 0.88 11.44 6.99
CA LEU A 61 -0.10 12.52 6.90
C LEU A 61 -0.44 13.11 8.26
N TYR A 62 -1.02 12.29 9.13
CA TYR A 62 -1.44 12.68 10.46
C TYR A 62 -1.57 11.43 11.32
N ASP A 63 -0.96 11.46 12.51
CA ASP A 63 -1.03 10.35 13.46
C ASP A 63 -0.66 9.00 12.80
N ASP A 64 -1.57 8.03 12.78
CA ASP A 64 -1.40 6.71 12.16
C ASP A 64 -1.83 6.64 10.68
N MET A 65 -2.07 7.79 10.01
CA MET A 65 -2.46 7.85 8.60
C MET A 65 -1.29 8.16 7.66
N TYR A 66 -1.22 7.43 6.56
CA TYR A 66 -0.11 7.46 5.60
C TYR A 66 -0.60 7.39 4.16
N PHE A 67 0.16 7.98 3.24
CA PHE A 67 0.16 7.59 1.83
C PHE A 67 1.25 6.52 1.62
N TYR A 68 0.93 5.48 0.86
CA TYR A 68 1.95 4.60 0.29
C TYR A 68 1.94 4.73 -1.23
N ARG A 69 3.10 4.99 -1.82
CA ARG A 69 3.28 4.95 -3.28
C ARG A 69 3.89 3.61 -3.68
N ALA A 70 3.21 2.93 -4.60
CA ALA A 70 3.68 1.65 -5.12
C ALA A 70 4.98 1.80 -5.93
N ASP A 71 5.82 0.77 -5.86
CA ASP A 71 6.95 0.56 -6.75
C ASP A 71 6.46 0.04 -8.11
N ASP A 72 6.02 0.97 -8.96
CA ASP A 72 5.50 0.70 -10.30
C ASP A 72 5.99 1.78 -11.27
N ASP A 73 6.97 1.43 -12.10
CA ASP A 73 7.53 2.31 -13.14
C ASP A 73 6.53 2.61 -14.28
N ASN A 74 5.46 1.82 -14.42
CA ASN A 74 4.50 1.96 -15.51
C ASN A 74 3.28 2.81 -15.14
N ALA A 75 3.00 2.98 -13.84
CA ALA A 75 1.84 3.73 -13.38
C ALA A 75 2.08 4.43 -12.05
N PHE A 76 1.69 5.70 -11.97
CA PHE A 76 1.65 6.41 -10.70
C PHE A 76 0.47 5.91 -9.85
N ARG A 77 0.75 4.98 -8.93
CA ARG A 77 -0.25 4.33 -8.08
C ARG A 77 0.08 4.55 -6.61
N PHE A 78 -0.91 5.04 -5.86
CA PHE A 78 -0.79 5.25 -4.42
C PHE A 78 -2.12 4.98 -3.73
N TYR A 79 -2.09 4.76 -2.43
CA TYR A 79 -3.28 4.65 -1.60
C TYR A 79 -3.06 5.30 -0.23
N VAL A 80 -4.16 5.64 0.44
CA VAL A 80 -4.14 6.10 1.84
C VAL A 80 -4.48 4.90 2.72
N TYR A 81 -3.77 4.74 3.82
CA TYR A 81 -4.12 3.75 4.84
C TYR A 81 -3.93 4.32 6.25
N LYS A 82 -4.48 3.60 7.23
CA LYS A 82 -4.32 3.89 8.65
C LYS A 82 -3.88 2.63 9.38
N THR A 83 -2.84 2.72 10.21
CA THR A 83 -2.47 1.65 11.13
C THR A 83 -3.36 1.67 12.37
N VAL A 84 -3.74 0.50 12.87
CA VAL A 84 -4.55 0.38 14.09
C VAL A 84 -4.01 -0.75 14.94
N THR A 85 -3.78 -0.50 16.23
CA THR A 85 -3.39 -1.56 17.16
C THR A 85 -4.62 -2.29 17.68
N ILE A 86 -4.67 -3.60 17.49
CA ILE A 86 -5.73 -4.46 18.03
C ILE A 86 -5.19 -5.12 19.31
N ALA A 87 -5.85 -4.89 20.44
CA ALA A 87 -5.44 -5.47 21.72
C ALA A 87 -5.42 -7.02 21.66
N GLY A 88 -4.27 -7.62 21.95
CA GLY A 88 -4.07 -9.07 21.92
C GLY A 88 -3.59 -9.63 20.58
N ALA A 89 -3.40 -8.80 19.55
CA ALA A 89 -2.69 -9.21 18.33
C ALA A 89 -1.18 -9.25 18.61
N VAL A 90 -0.53 -10.37 18.25
CA VAL A 90 0.94 -10.42 18.15
C VAL A 90 1.31 -9.59 16.91
N PRO A 91 2.20 -8.59 17.02
CA PRO A 91 2.62 -7.81 15.86
C PRO A 91 3.20 -8.76 14.80
N ALA A 92 2.81 -8.56 13.54
CA ALA A 92 3.51 -9.17 12.42
C ALA A 92 4.94 -8.59 12.44
N GLU A 93 5.95 -9.46 12.52
CA GLU A 93 7.35 -9.05 12.47
C GLU A 93 7.59 -8.29 11.16
N GLU A 94 8.11 -7.06 11.27
CA GLU A 94 8.65 -6.34 10.12
C GLU A 94 9.73 -7.21 9.48
N GLU A 95 9.57 -7.50 8.18
CA GLU A 95 10.59 -8.18 7.39
C GLU A 95 11.75 -7.19 7.21
N VAL A 96 12.72 -7.27 8.12
CA VAL A 96 14.00 -6.55 8.02
C VAL A 96 14.74 -7.03 6.78
N ALA A 97 14.80 -6.18 5.76
CA ALA A 97 15.69 -6.33 4.62
C ALA A 97 17.15 -6.51 5.12
N PRO A 98 17.97 -7.36 4.48
CA PRO A 98 19.28 -7.70 4.97
C PRO A 98 20.20 -6.47 4.87
N ALA A 99 20.77 -6.08 6.01
CA ALA A 99 21.81 -5.06 6.06
C ALA A 99 23.01 -5.51 5.20
N GLU A 100 23.40 -4.66 4.26
CA GLU A 100 24.63 -4.81 3.49
C GLU A 100 25.85 -4.88 4.43
N GLU A 101 26.63 -5.92 4.21
CA GLU A 101 27.83 -6.33 4.93
C GLU A 101 28.97 -5.32 4.68
N GLU A 102 29.34 -4.52 5.68
CA GLU A 102 30.57 -3.73 5.66
C GLU A 102 31.68 -4.44 6.46
N VAL A 103 32.81 -4.65 5.79
CA VAL A 103 33.87 -5.60 6.14
C VAL A 103 35.00 -4.91 6.93
N ALA A 104 35.21 -5.34 8.19
CA ALA A 104 36.48 -5.44 8.96
C ALA A 104 37.37 -4.16 9.20
N PRO A 105 38.30 -4.09 10.19
CA PRO A 105 38.98 -5.22 10.86
C PRO A 105 39.31 -5.12 12.38
N ALA A 106 39.36 -6.31 12.98
CA ALA A 106 40.31 -6.84 13.98
C ALA A 106 40.79 -5.97 15.17
N GLU A 107 40.38 -6.37 16.37
CA GLU A 107 41.20 -6.27 17.59
C GLU A 107 41.16 -7.65 18.31
N GLU A 108 42.32 -8.33 18.38
CA GLU A 108 42.59 -9.51 19.22
C GLU A 108 42.63 -9.05 20.69
N VAL A 109 42.23 -9.77 21.76
CA VAL A 109 42.67 -11.05 22.38
C VAL A 109 41.90 -11.14 23.74
N PRO A 110 41.91 -12.23 24.56
CA PRO A 110 41.74 -13.66 24.31
C PRO A 110 40.79 -14.40 25.32
N ALA A 111 40.25 -15.54 24.87
CA ALA A 111 39.96 -16.80 25.59
C ALA A 111 39.12 -16.85 26.90
N GLU A 112 37.93 -17.47 26.80
CA GLU A 112 37.44 -18.48 27.78
C GLU A 112 36.48 -19.49 27.07
N GLU A 113 36.29 -20.67 27.64
CA GLU A 113 36.21 -22.00 27.00
C GLU A 113 34.79 -22.54 26.59
N VAL A 114 34.71 -23.14 25.38
CA VAL A 114 34.20 -24.49 24.94
C VAL A 114 33.40 -25.36 25.95
N PRO A 115 32.47 -26.32 25.60
CA PRO A 115 31.91 -26.81 24.31
C PRO A 115 30.36 -27.04 24.21
N ALA A 116 29.90 -27.12 22.95
CA ALA A 116 29.00 -28.10 22.28
C ALA A 116 27.85 -28.86 22.99
N GLU A 117 26.65 -28.81 22.37
CA GLU A 117 25.82 -29.96 21.92
C GLU A 117 25.05 -29.47 20.66
N GLU A 118 25.36 -29.85 19.43
CA GLU A 118 25.09 -31.11 18.72
C GLU A 118 23.63 -31.60 18.78
N ASN A 119 22.83 -31.27 17.75
CA ASN A 119 21.96 -32.26 17.13
C ASN A 119 21.76 -32.00 15.63
N VAL A 120 21.93 -33.08 14.89
CA VAL A 120 21.99 -33.21 13.44
C VAL A 120 20.65 -33.77 12.94
N THR A 121 20.43 -33.69 11.62
CA THR A 121 19.48 -34.41 10.73
C THR A 121 18.22 -33.60 10.32
N ALA A 122 18.10 -33.07 9.09
CA ALA A 122 18.10 -33.65 7.71
C ALA A 122 16.66 -34.00 7.21
N PRO A 123 16.41 -33.94 5.88
CA PRO A 123 15.22 -33.33 5.25
C PRO A 123 14.10 -34.33 4.88
N ALA A 124 12.91 -33.82 4.53
CA ALA A 124 11.87 -34.60 3.87
C ALA A 124 11.16 -33.77 2.78
N GLU A 125 11.36 -34.21 1.53
CA GLU A 125 10.52 -34.12 0.31
C GLU A 125 9.03 -34.45 0.62
N GLU A 126 7.98 -34.21 -0.18
CA GLU A 126 7.65 -33.70 -1.53
C GLU A 126 6.10 -33.65 -1.53
N GLU A 127 5.44 -32.73 -2.25
CA GLU A 127 4.20 -32.98 -3.02
C GLU A 127 3.81 -31.70 -3.79
N GLU A 128 4.31 -31.56 -5.02
CA GLU A 128 3.81 -30.57 -5.98
C GLU A 128 2.56 -31.11 -6.69
N GLU A 129 1.38 -30.63 -6.31
CA GLU A 129 0.20 -30.74 -7.17
C GLU A 129 0.41 -29.87 -8.41
N LYS A 130 0.66 -30.50 -9.56
CA LYS A 130 0.77 -29.81 -10.85
C LYS A 130 -0.60 -29.22 -11.24
N ALA A 131 -0.89 -28.03 -10.74
CA ALA A 131 -2.04 -27.25 -11.15
C ALA A 131 -2.02 -27.10 -12.69
N PRO A 132 -3.17 -27.20 -13.37
CA PRO A 132 -3.22 -27.05 -14.82
C PRO A 132 -2.74 -25.64 -15.19
N GLY A 133 -1.49 -25.54 -15.62
CA GLY A 133 -0.87 -24.27 -16.02
C GLY A 133 -1.47 -23.70 -17.30
N PHE A 134 -0.88 -22.59 -17.76
CA PHE A 134 -1.22 -21.74 -18.91
C PHE A 134 -1.74 -22.41 -20.20
N GLU A 135 -1.58 -23.72 -20.39
CA GLU A 135 -2.13 -24.49 -21.50
C GLU A 135 -3.65 -24.32 -21.65
N ALA A 136 -4.40 -24.22 -20.55
CA ALA A 136 -5.84 -23.98 -20.59
C ALA A 136 -6.18 -22.63 -21.25
N LEU A 137 -5.37 -21.59 -21.00
CA LEU A 137 -5.54 -20.27 -21.60
C LEU A 137 -5.23 -20.29 -23.10
N PHE A 138 -4.17 -21.01 -23.51
CA PHE A 138 -3.85 -21.19 -24.92
C PHE A 138 -4.91 -22.01 -25.67
N ALA A 139 -5.49 -23.03 -25.03
CA ALA A 139 -6.58 -23.82 -25.61
C ALA A 139 -7.84 -22.96 -25.85
N ILE A 140 -8.22 -22.13 -24.87
CA ILE A 140 -9.37 -21.23 -24.98
C ILE A 140 -9.11 -20.15 -26.03
N ALA A 141 -7.93 -19.53 -26.04
CA ALA A 141 -7.56 -18.51 -27.02
C ALA A 141 -7.54 -19.07 -28.45
N GLY A 142 -7.03 -20.28 -28.65
CA GLY A 142 -7.04 -20.97 -29.94
C GLY A 142 -8.45 -21.25 -30.45
N LEU A 143 -9.35 -21.72 -29.58
CA LEU A 143 -10.75 -21.96 -29.94
C LEU A 143 -11.46 -20.66 -30.33
N LEU A 144 -11.24 -19.57 -29.59
CA LEU A 144 -11.79 -18.25 -29.91
C LEU A 144 -11.25 -17.69 -31.22
N ALA A 145 -9.96 -17.89 -31.52
CA ALA A 145 -9.36 -17.48 -32.79
C ALA A 145 -9.98 -18.22 -33.99
N VAL A 146 -10.23 -19.52 -33.86
CA VAL A 146 -10.91 -20.31 -34.90
C VAL A 146 -12.37 -19.85 -35.07
N ALA A 147 -13.09 -19.64 -33.97
CA ALA A 147 -14.47 -19.13 -34.01
C ALA A 147 -14.55 -17.76 -34.69
N TYR A 148 -13.63 -16.85 -34.35
CA TYR A 148 -13.52 -15.53 -34.98
C TYR A 148 -13.23 -15.63 -36.47
N LEU A 149 -12.32 -16.52 -36.88
CA LEU A 149 -11.99 -16.72 -38.30
C LEU A 149 -13.18 -17.27 -39.10
N VAL A 150 -13.95 -18.18 -38.52
CA VAL A 150 -15.18 -18.70 -39.14
C VAL A 150 -16.24 -17.61 -39.29
N ILE A 151 -16.45 -16.78 -38.26
CA ILE A 151 -17.40 -15.66 -38.33
C ILE A 151 -16.96 -14.65 -39.40
N ARG A 152 -15.67 -14.30 -39.42
CA ARG A 152 -15.09 -13.36 -40.40
C ARG A 152 -15.15 -13.86 -41.86
N ARG A 153 -15.24 -15.17 -42.10
CA ARG A 153 -15.42 -15.74 -43.45
C ARG A 153 -16.88 -15.80 -43.89
N ARG A 154 -17.83 -15.54 -42.99
CA ARG A 154 -19.28 -15.56 -43.29
C ARG A 154 -19.85 -14.16 -43.54
N GLU A 155 -19.10 -13.12 -43.23
CA GLU A 155 -19.29 -11.75 -43.75
C GLU A 155 -18.54 -11.58 -45.08
#